data_AF-A0A7K2JXU2-F1
#
_entry.id   AF-A0A7K2JXU2-F1
#
_cell.length_a   1.000
_cell.length_b   1.000
_cell.length_c   1.000
_cell.angle_alpha   90.00
_cell.angle_beta   90.00
_cell.angle_gamma   90.00
#
_symmetry.space_group_name_H-M   'P 1'
#
loop_
_entity.id
_entity.type
_entity.pdbx_description
1 polymer ?
#
loop_
_entity_poly.entity_id
_entity_poly.type
_entity_poly.pdbx_seq_one_letter_code
_entity_poly.pdbx_strand_id
1 'polypeptide(L)'
;MRARPIARGILLWALLAVPAVTADRLGLNEPRSVWQQLAGLGVLAAAVVLARRCPLTAFALAAGLGLAAAPALFSVSYGPALGVLALLLGLRAPRARPAVAAFAAVGVAGTARIALTGADPAPEWLVMTGTLLFGCVFPWLGGRYWRQSRALAEAGWLRAARLEDEQRHAEERARLRERARIAQDMHDSLGHELSLIALRAGALQVAPGLAAEHRAAAADLRAAAADATDRLHRIIGVLREADEPAPLTPAGESVADLVARAAESGLPVRWEPSDTAPAPDPAGVDGRLLHR
;
A
#
# COMPACT_ATOMS: atom_id res chain seq x y z
N MET A 1 15.51 -13.91 20.74
CA MET A 1 15.72 -13.30 19.40
C MET A 1 16.74 -12.15 19.32
N ARG A 2 17.25 -11.55 20.43
CA ARG A 2 18.22 -10.43 20.41
C ARG A 2 19.69 -10.78 20.08
N ALA A 3 20.06 -12.07 19.97
CA ALA A 3 21.44 -12.51 19.76
C ALA A 3 21.98 -12.27 18.33
N ARG A 4 21.12 -12.39 17.31
CA ARG A 4 21.49 -12.21 15.88
C ARG A 4 22.12 -10.85 15.55
N PRO A 5 21.60 -9.71 16.05
CA PRO A 5 22.24 -8.42 15.78
C PRO A 5 23.58 -8.31 16.50
N ILE A 6 23.76 -8.81 17.72
CA ILE A 6 25.04 -8.70 18.43
C ILE A 6 26.12 -9.53 17.71
N ALA A 7 25.80 -10.77 17.33
CA ALA A 7 26.71 -11.66 16.59
C ALA A 7 27.20 -11.03 15.27
N ARG A 8 26.30 -10.41 14.49
CA ARG A 8 26.68 -9.69 13.24
C ARG A 8 27.58 -8.49 13.50
N GLY A 9 27.43 -7.82 14.64
CA GLY A 9 28.29 -6.68 15.00
C GLY A 9 29.70 -7.14 15.36
N ILE A 10 29.80 -8.22 16.14
CA ILE A 10 31.07 -8.85 16.50
C ILE A 10 31.80 -9.37 15.26
N LEU A 11 31.09 -10.05 14.35
CA LEU A 11 31.67 -10.55 13.11
C LEU A 11 32.17 -9.42 12.21
N LEU A 12 31.41 -8.33 12.08
CA LEU A 12 31.83 -7.16 11.32
C LEU A 12 33.05 -6.48 11.96
N TRP A 13 33.09 -6.36 13.28
CA TRP A 13 34.26 -5.84 13.98
C TRP A 13 35.48 -6.74 13.77
N ALA A 14 35.34 -8.05 13.95
CA ALA A 14 36.42 -9.00 13.75
C ALA A 14 36.98 -8.92 12.32
N LEU A 15 36.09 -8.82 11.31
CA LEU A 15 36.48 -8.65 9.91
C LEU A 15 37.25 -7.34 9.67
N LEU A 16 36.80 -6.23 10.27
CA LEU A 16 37.47 -4.93 10.14
C LEU A 16 38.78 -4.82 10.96
N ALA A 17 38.92 -5.62 12.01
CA ALA A 17 40.13 -5.69 12.82
C ALA A 17 41.26 -6.48 12.14
N VAL A 18 40.93 -7.42 11.23
CA VAL A 18 41.94 -8.25 10.54
C VAL A 18 42.99 -7.41 9.80
N PRO A 19 42.62 -6.47 8.90
CA PRO A 19 43.62 -5.63 8.22
C PRO A 19 44.46 -4.78 9.18
N ALA A 20 43.86 -4.33 10.29
CA ALA A 20 44.56 -3.52 11.27
C ALA A 20 45.66 -4.31 12.00
N VAL A 21 45.43 -5.58 12.30
CA VAL A 21 46.40 -6.45 12.99
C VAL A 21 47.41 -7.07 12.00
N THR A 22 46.98 -7.40 10.78
CA THR A 22 47.85 -8.06 9.80
C THR A 22 48.81 -7.09 9.11
N ALA A 23 48.40 -5.85 8.84
CA ALA A 23 49.26 -4.86 8.19
C ALA A 23 50.54 -4.56 9.01
N ASP A 24 50.42 -4.48 10.33
CA ASP A 24 51.56 -4.28 11.23
C ASP A 24 52.48 -5.52 11.26
N ARG A 25 51.92 -6.74 11.22
CA ARG A 25 52.71 -7.99 11.17
C ARG A 25 53.42 -8.21 9.84
N LEU A 26 52.89 -7.65 8.76
CA LEU A 26 53.46 -7.73 7.42
C LEU A 26 54.51 -6.65 7.14
N GLY A 27 54.80 -5.77 8.12
CA GLY A 27 55.77 -4.68 7.95
C GLY A 27 55.30 -3.59 6.99
N LEU A 28 54.00 -3.50 6.72
CA LEU A 28 53.42 -2.48 5.82
C LEU A 28 53.22 -1.13 6.49
N ASN A 29 53.46 -1.05 7.80
CA ASN A 29 53.38 0.17 8.60
C ASN A 29 54.67 0.33 9.42
N GLU A 30 55.01 1.58 9.74
CA GLU A 30 55.94 1.93 10.82
C GLU A 30 55.54 1.20 12.12
N PRO A 31 56.48 0.65 12.90
CA PRO A 31 56.18 -0.10 14.11
C PRO A 31 55.46 0.78 15.14
N ARG A 32 54.16 0.50 15.34
CA ARG A 32 53.30 1.19 16.32
C ARG A 32 53.40 0.54 17.69
N SER A 33 53.22 1.34 18.74
CA SER A 33 53.13 0.82 20.10
C SER A 33 51.88 -0.05 20.29
N VAL A 34 51.98 -1.13 21.06
CA VAL A 34 50.86 -2.06 21.35
C VAL A 34 49.64 -1.32 21.90
N TRP A 35 49.84 -0.27 22.69
CA TRP A 35 48.76 0.57 23.20
C TRP A 35 48.00 1.34 22.11
N GLN A 36 48.70 1.80 21.07
CA GLN A 36 48.09 2.48 19.93
C GLN A 36 47.24 1.50 19.09
N GLN A 37 47.69 0.25 18.96
CA GLN A 37 46.92 -0.81 18.29
C GLN A 37 45.63 -1.15 19.06
N LEU A 38 45.74 -1.34 20.38
CA LEU A 38 44.58 -1.61 21.25
C LEU A 38 43.59 -0.44 21.25
N ALA A 39 44.09 0.80 21.29
CA ALA A 39 43.25 1.99 21.18
C ALA A 39 42.52 2.04 19.83
N GLY A 40 43.20 1.77 18.72
CA GLY A 40 42.59 1.74 17.39
C GLY A 40 41.51 0.66 17.24
N LEU A 41 41.75 -0.54 17.79
CA LEU A 41 40.76 -1.62 17.83
C LEU A 41 39.54 -1.26 18.68
N GLY A 42 39.75 -0.57 19.80
CA GLY A 42 38.70 -0.04 20.66
C GLY A 42 37.83 1.01 19.96
N VAL A 43 38.46 1.95 19.24
CA VAL A 43 37.76 2.97 18.44
C VAL A 43 36.95 2.32 17.31
N LEU A 44 37.50 1.30 16.63
CA LEU A 44 36.76 0.52 15.63
C LEU A 44 35.55 -0.21 16.24
N ALA A 45 35.70 -0.81 17.43
CA ALA A 45 34.59 -1.45 18.13
C ALA A 45 33.48 -0.44 18.43
N ALA A 46 33.86 0.71 18.97
CA ALA A 46 32.92 1.81 19.24
C ALA A 46 32.24 2.27 17.95
N ALA A 47 32.99 2.49 16.86
CA ALA A 47 32.42 2.90 15.57
C ALA A 47 31.40 1.88 15.04
N VAL A 48 31.68 0.58 15.11
CA VAL A 48 30.74 -0.47 14.67
C VAL A 48 29.45 -0.49 15.51
N VAL A 49 29.57 -0.31 16.83
CA VAL A 49 28.42 -0.23 17.74
C VAL A 49 27.59 1.02 17.44
N LEU A 50 28.25 2.17 17.29
CA LEU A 50 27.59 3.44 16.99
C LEU A 50 27.01 3.48 15.58
N ALA A 51 27.55 2.73 14.61
CA ALA A 51 27.06 2.71 13.23
C ALA A 51 25.58 2.34 13.11
N ARG A 52 25.02 1.68 14.13
CA ARG A 52 23.58 1.34 14.21
C ARG A 52 22.70 2.48 14.70
N ARG A 53 23.20 3.29 15.64
CA ARG A 53 22.42 4.37 16.27
C ARG A 53 22.70 5.73 15.62
N CYS A 54 23.98 5.99 15.37
CA CYS A 54 24.50 7.25 14.87
C CYS A 54 25.56 6.95 13.79
N PRO A 55 25.16 6.69 12.54
CA PRO A 55 26.11 6.34 11.48
C PRO A 55 27.10 7.47 11.15
N LEU A 56 26.72 8.72 11.40
CA LEU A 56 27.60 9.89 11.22
C LEU A 56 28.76 9.89 12.21
N THR A 57 28.49 9.63 13.49
CA THR A 57 29.55 9.60 14.51
C THR A 57 30.48 8.41 14.30
N ALA A 58 29.94 7.28 13.83
CA ALA A 58 30.75 6.12 13.47
C ALA A 58 31.72 6.41 12.32
N PHE A 59 31.25 7.09 11.26
CA PHE A 59 32.11 7.54 10.18
C PHE A 59 33.16 8.57 10.67
N ALA A 60 32.75 9.55 11.48
CA ALA A 60 33.67 10.55 12.03
C ALA A 60 34.78 9.92 12.89
N LEU A 61 34.46 8.90 13.69
CA LEU A 61 35.45 8.14 14.48
C LEU A 61 36.44 7.41 13.58
N ALA A 62 35.97 6.76 12.51
CA ALA A 62 36.85 6.08 11.57
C ALA A 62 37.71 7.05 10.76
N ALA A 63 37.16 8.21 10.35
CA ALA A 63 37.90 9.26 9.66
C ALA A 63 38.95 9.91 10.55
N GLY A 64 38.62 10.18 11.82
CA GLY A 64 39.58 10.64 12.82
C GLY A 64 40.71 9.64 13.06
N LEU A 65 40.38 8.35 13.16
CA LEU A 65 41.38 7.28 13.28
C LEU A 65 42.27 7.19 12.03
N GLY A 66 41.71 7.33 10.84
CA GLY A 66 42.44 7.39 9.58
C GLY A 66 43.40 8.58 9.49
N LEU A 67 42.94 9.79 9.85
CA LEU A 67 43.77 11.01 9.90
C LEU A 67 44.89 10.93 10.94
N ALA A 68 44.63 10.29 12.08
CA ALA A 68 45.65 10.06 13.10
C ALA A 68 46.72 9.07 12.61
N ALA A 69 46.30 8.05 11.85
CA ALA A 69 47.17 7.00 11.35
C ALA A 69 48.02 7.41 10.13
N ALA A 70 47.49 8.24 9.23
CA ALA A 70 48.18 8.67 8.01
C ALA A 70 47.69 10.05 7.50
N PRO A 71 48.58 10.89 6.93
CA PRO A 71 48.20 12.19 6.39
C PRO A 71 47.24 12.10 5.20
N ALA A 72 47.46 11.13 4.33
CA ALA A 72 46.64 10.95 3.14
C ALA A 72 45.29 10.25 3.41
N LEU A 73 44.83 10.13 4.67
CA LEU A 73 43.63 9.37 5.07
C LEU A 73 43.65 7.88 4.68
N PHE A 74 44.73 7.41 4.06
CA PHE A 74 44.88 6.09 3.50
C PHE A 74 45.88 5.29 4.33
N SER A 75 45.39 4.20 4.91
CA SER A 75 46.21 3.17 5.54
C SER A 75 45.58 1.82 5.25
N VAL A 76 46.42 0.83 4.93
CA VAL A 76 45.99 -0.56 4.70
C VAL A 76 45.21 -1.10 5.91
N SER A 77 45.53 -0.61 7.11
CA SER A 77 44.88 -0.99 8.37
C SER A 77 43.42 -0.51 8.49
N TYR A 78 43.11 0.70 8.04
CA TYR A 78 41.83 1.37 8.36
C TYR A 78 40.98 1.76 7.14
N GLY A 79 41.54 1.70 5.92
CA GLY A 79 40.83 1.98 4.68
C GLY A 79 39.57 1.13 4.47
N PRO A 80 39.61 -0.21 4.69
CA PRO A 80 38.41 -1.05 4.58
C PRO A 80 37.31 -0.65 5.57
N ALA A 81 37.69 -0.28 6.79
CA ALA A 81 36.74 0.17 7.81
C ALA A 81 36.07 1.49 7.42
N LEU A 82 36.82 2.43 6.85
CA LEU A 82 36.29 3.68 6.32
C LEU A 82 35.24 3.44 5.24
N GLY A 83 35.53 2.59 4.25
CA GLY A 83 34.61 2.30 3.16
C GLY A 83 33.34 1.57 3.61
N VAL A 84 33.47 0.58 4.51
CA VAL A 84 32.32 -0.12 5.08
C VAL A 84 31.44 0.83 5.90
N LEU A 85 32.04 1.72 6.71
CA LEU A 85 31.27 2.68 7.50
C LEU A 85 30.63 3.77 6.63
N ALA A 86 31.27 4.18 5.53
CA ALA A 86 30.69 5.07 4.53
C ALA A 86 29.49 4.41 3.81
N LEU A 87 29.60 3.13 3.44
CA LEU A 87 28.49 2.35 2.89
C LEU A 87 27.32 2.26 3.89
N LEU A 88 27.60 1.94 5.16
CA LEU A 88 26.59 1.88 6.21
C LEU A 88 25.94 3.24 6.47
N LEU A 89 26.70 4.33 6.38
CA LEU A 89 26.17 5.69 6.39
C LEU A 89 25.20 5.93 5.23
N GLY A 90 25.56 5.48 4.02
CA GLY A 90 24.67 5.52 2.85
C GLY A 90 23.39 4.70 3.04
N LEU A 91 23.48 3.53 3.66
CA LEU A 91 22.34 2.65 3.90
C LEU A 91 21.41 3.13 5.02
N ARG A 92 21.93 3.85 6.03
CA ARG A 92 21.17 4.17 7.26
C ARG A 92 20.83 5.65 7.44
N ALA A 93 21.59 6.57 6.84
CA ALA A 93 21.33 8.00 7.02
C ALA A 93 20.13 8.48 6.18
N PRO A 94 19.09 9.05 6.80
CA PRO A 94 17.91 9.52 6.07
C PRO A 94 18.24 10.75 5.20
N ARG A 95 19.11 11.65 5.68
CA ARG A 95 19.45 12.92 5.02
C ARG A 95 20.85 12.87 4.41
N ALA A 96 21.02 13.44 3.21
CA ALA A 96 22.31 13.54 2.52
C ALA A 96 23.20 14.65 3.11
N ARG A 97 22.59 15.80 3.46
CA ARG A 97 23.29 17.01 3.91
C ARG A 97 24.36 16.77 4.99
N PRO A 98 24.09 16.07 6.11
CA PRO A 98 25.10 15.88 7.15
C PRO A 98 26.23 14.94 6.70
N ALA A 99 25.97 13.99 5.79
CA ALA A 99 27.01 13.13 5.24
C ALA A 99 27.94 13.92 4.31
N VAL A 100 27.39 14.78 3.45
CA VAL A 100 28.17 15.67 2.58
C VAL A 100 29.01 16.63 3.41
N ALA A 101 28.44 17.21 4.48
CA ALA A 101 29.18 18.06 5.40
C ALA A 101 30.32 17.30 6.10
N ALA A 102 30.10 16.03 6.49
CA ALA A 102 31.14 15.19 7.07
C ALA A 102 32.27 14.91 6.08
N PHE A 103 31.97 14.59 4.81
CA PHE A 103 33.00 14.41 3.78
C PHE A 103 33.80 15.69 3.52
N ALA A 104 33.11 16.84 3.45
CA ALA A 104 33.77 18.13 3.30
C ALA A 104 34.68 18.44 4.49
N ALA A 105 34.21 18.22 5.73
CA ALA A 105 35.00 18.41 6.93
C ALA A 105 36.24 17.50 6.96
N VAL A 106 36.10 16.23 6.55
CA VAL A 106 37.22 15.29 6.43
C VAL A 106 38.22 15.73 5.37
N GLY A 107 37.76 16.22 4.22
CA GLY A 107 38.63 16.75 3.16
C GLY A 107 39.41 18.00 3.59
N VAL A 108 38.75 18.93 4.30
CA VAL A 108 39.39 20.14 4.85
C VAL A 108 40.41 19.76 5.92
N ALA A 109 40.04 18.87 6.85
CA ALA A 109 40.95 18.41 7.91
C ALA A 109 42.17 17.67 7.35
N GLY A 110 41.97 16.80 6.34
CA GLY A 110 43.06 16.11 5.65
C GLY A 110 43.99 17.07 4.93
N THR A 111 43.44 18.03 4.19
CA THR A 111 44.23 19.05 3.49
C THR A 111 45.04 19.91 4.46
N ALA A 112 44.43 20.36 5.56
CA ALA A 112 45.13 21.09 6.61
C ALA A 112 46.25 20.24 7.24
N ARG A 113 46.01 18.94 7.46
CA ARG A 113 47.01 18.03 8.01
C ARG A 113 48.22 17.90 7.08
N ILE A 114 47.99 17.65 5.78
CA ILE A 114 49.05 17.55 4.77
C ILE A 114 49.91 18.82 4.75
N ALA A 115 49.26 19.99 4.77
CA ALA A 115 49.95 21.28 4.79
C ALA A 115 50.81 21.50 6.06
N LEU A 116 50.35 21.00 7.21
CA LEU A 116 51.07 21.13 8.49
C LEU A 116 52.21 20.13 8.64
N THR A 117 52.14 18.95 8.02
CA THR A 117 53.18 17.92 8.14
C THR A 117 54.38 18.13 7.22
N GLY A 118 54.32 19.09 6.29
CA GLY A 118 55.46 19.42 5.41
C GLY A 118 55.88 18.31 4.44
N ALA A 119 55.02 17.32 4.22
CA ALA A 119 55.21 16.26 3.24
C ALA A 119 54.95 16.77 1.81
N ASP A 120 55.39 16.03 0.80
CA ASP A 120 55.16 16.38 -0.61
C ASP A 120 53.64 16.52 -0.88
N PRO A 121 53.14 17.74 -1.11
CA PRO A 121 51.70 18.00 -1.03
C PRO A 121 50.95 17.40 -2.22
N ALA A 122 51.58 17.30 -3.39
CA ALA A 122 50.93 16.79 -4.59
C ALA A 122 50.53 15.29 -4.53
N PRO A 123 51.44 14.34 -4.24
CA PRO A 123 51.08 12.93 -4.15
C PRO A 123 50.17 12.62 -2.97
N GLU A 124 50.39 13.22 -1.80
CA GLU A 124 49.52 12.98 -0.63
C GLU A 124 48.11 13.50 -0.85
N TRP A 125 47.96 14.67 -1.48
CA TRP A 125 46.66 15.23 -1.79
C TRP A 125 45.92 14.41 -2.86
N LEU A 126 46.64 13.87 -3.85
CA LEU A 126 46.07 12.95 -4.84
C LEU A 126 45.54 11.67 -4.19
N VAL A 127 46.34 11.03 -3.32
CA VAL A 127 45.93 9.81 -2.60
C VAL A 127 44.77 10.08 -1.65
N MET A 128 44.79 11.21 -0.94
CA MET A 128 43.71 11.62 -0.05
C MET A 128 42.41 11.83 -0.81
N THR A 129 42.45 12.58 -1.91
CA THR A 129 41.29 12.87 -2.74
C THR A 129 40.73 11.59 -3.37
N GLY A 130 41.60 10.72 -3.88
CA GLY A 130 41.22 9.40 -4.39
C GLY A 130 40.58 8.53 -3.32
N THR A 131 41.14 8.48 -2.12
CA THR A 131 40.60 7.69 -0.99
C THR A 131 39.26 8.24 -0.52
N LEU A 132 39.11 9.56 -0.45
CA LEU A 132 37.84 10.19 -0.07
C LEU A 132 36.76 9.90 -1.14
N LEU A 133 37.09 10.06 -2.41
CA LEU A 133 36.15 9.84 -3.51
C LEU A 133 35.79 8.35 -3.65
N PHE A 134 36.77 7.51 -3.95
CA PHE A 134 36.57 6.07 -4.23
C PHE A 134 36.35 5.24 -2.98
N GLY A 135 37.03 5.57 -1.89
CA GLY A 135 36.92 4.83 -0.63
C GLY A 135 35.73 5.24 0.22
N CYS A 136 35.22 6.48 0.11
CA CYS A 136 34.11 6.94 0.95
C CYS A 136 32.87 7.36 0.16
N VAL A 137 33.00 8.27 -0.82
CA VAL A 137 31.85 8.84 -1.54
C VAL A 137 31.15 7.77 -2.37
N PHE A 138 31.88 6.97 -3.15
CA PHE A 138 31.28 5.91 -3.98
C PHE A 138 30.54 4.84 -3.15
N PRO A 139 31.14 4.25 -2.09
CA PRO A 139 30.42 3.33 -1.21
C PRO A 139 29.19 3.95 -0.55
N TRP A 140 29.28 5.22 -0.11
CA TRP A 140 28.14 5.95 0.42
C TRP A 140 27.01 6.10 -0.61
N LEU A 141 27.35 6.45 -1.85
CA LEU A 141 26.40 6.57 -2.96
C LEU A 141 25.73 5.24 -3.28
N GLY A 142 26.52 4.15 -3.33
CA GLY A 142 26.01 2.79 -3.54
C GLY A 142 25.05 2.35 -2.44
N GLY A 143 25.38 2.63 -1.18
CA GLY A 143 24.50 2.37 -0.04
C GLY A 143 23.18 3.14 -0.12
N ARG A 144 23.24 4.40 -0.57
CA ARG A 144 22.05 5.23 -0.77
C ARG A 144 21.19 4.72 -1.93
N TYR A 145 21.82 4.38 -3.05
CA TYR A 145 21.17 3.81 -4.22
C TYR A 145 20.42 2.52 -3.86
N TRP A 146 21.09 1.57 -3.20
CA TRP A 146 20.44 0.33 -2.77
C TRP A 146 19.26 0.55 -1.83
N ARG A 147 19.35 1.49 -0.89
CA ARG A 147 18.22 1.83 -0.04
C ARG A 147 17.04 2.35 -0.86
N GLN A 148 17.30 3.25 -1.80
CA GLN A 148 16.28 3.82 -2.66
C GLN A 148 15.67 2.77 -3.59
N SER A 149 16.48 1.92 -4.23
CA SER A 149 15.99 0.83 -5.07
C SER A 149 15.13 -0.16 -4.30
N ARG A 150 15.49 -0.48 -3.04
CA ARG A 150 14.67 -1.35 -2.18
C ARG A 150 13.32 -0.72 -1.83
N ALA A 151 13.33 0.56 -1.46
CA ALA A 151 12.09 1.28 -1.17
C ALA A 151 11.17 1.37 -2.40
N LEU A 152 11.74 1.61 -3.59
CA LEU A 152 11.00 1.61 -4.84
C LEU A 152 10.45 0.23 -5.20
N ALA A 153 11.24 -0.83 -5.01
CA ALA A 153 10.78 -2.20 -5.25
C ALA A 153 9.63 -2.57 -4.31
N GLU A 154 9.76 -2.31 -3.01
CA GLU A 154 8.70 -2.56 -2.01
C GLU A 154 7.42 -1.78 -2.34
N ALA A 155 7.53 -0.51 -2.73
CA ALA A 155 6.39 0.29 -3.18
C ALA A 155 5.76 -0.27 -4.47
N GLY A 156 6.58 -0.77 -5.41
CA GLY A 156 6.14 -1.43 -6.64
C GLY A 156 5.33 -2.70 -6.35
N TRP A 157 5.80 -3.57 -5.47
CA TRP A 157 5.08 -4.78 -5.06
C TRP A 157 3.75 -4.46 -4.38
N LEU A 158 3.73 -3.48 -3.48
CA LEU A 158 2.50 -3.01 -2.85
C LEU A 158 1.50 -2.45 -3.86
N ARG A 159 1.97 -1.74 -4.89
CA ARG A 159 1.11 -1.22 -5.95
C ARG A 159 0.58 -2.33 -6.84
N ALA A 160 1.40 -3.30 -7.22
CA ALA A 160 0.99 -4.47 -8.01
C ALA A 160 -0.09 -5.28 -7.29
N ALA A 161 0.12 -5.59 -6.00
CA ALA A 161 -0.86 -6.32 -5.19
C ALA A 161 -2.22 -5.59 -5.10
N ARG A 162 -2.21 -4.25 -4.99
CA ARG A 162 -3.46 -3.45 -5.02
C ARG A 162 -4.15 -3.51 -6.38
N LEU A 163 -3.41 -3.44 -7.47
CA LEU A 163 -3.98 -3.51 -8.81
C LEU A 163 -4.57 -4.88 -9.11
N GLU A 164 -3.95 -5.97 -8.65
CA GLU A 164 -4.50 -7.32 -8.76
C GLU A 164 -5.83 -7.46 -8.01
N ASP A 165 -5.92 -6.89 -6.81
CA ASP A 165 -7.13 -6.91 -6.00
C ASP A 165 -8.26 -6.06 -6.64
N GLU A 166 -7.92 -4.86 -7.11
CA GLU A 166 -8.84 -4.00 -7.87
C GLU A 166 -9.35 -4.68 -9.14
N GLN A 167 -8.50 -5.41 -9.87
CA GLN A 167 -8.88 -6.16 -11.06
C GLN A 167 -9.83 -7.31 -10.73
N ARG A 168 -9.54 -8.11 -9.69
CA ARG A 168 -10.44 -9.20 -9.26
C ARG A 168 -11.83 -8.68 -8.90
N HIS A 169 -11.88 -7.60 -8.13
CA HIS A 169 -13.17 -6.97 -7.80
C HIS A 169 -13.88 -6.39 -9.03
N ALA A 170 -13.13 -5.82 -9.99
CA ALA A 170 -13.72 -5.34 -11.24
C ALA A 170 -14.31 -6.49 -12.07
N GLU A 171 -13.60 -7.61 -12.18
CA GLU A 171 -14.05 -8.82 -12.89
C GLU A 171 -15.29 -9.45 -12.23
N GLU A 172 -15.29 -9.59 -10.90
CA GLU A 172 -16.44 -10.08 -10.14
C GLU A 172 -17.67 -9.20 -10.36
N ARG A 173 -17.49 -7.88 -10.24
CA ARG A 173 -18.57 -6.91 -10.49
C ARG A 173 -19.05 -6.95 -11.93
N ALA A 174 -18.16 -7.10 -12.91
CA ALA A 174 -18.54 -7.24 -14.31
C ALA A 174 -19.37 -8.52 -14.54
N ARG A 175 -18.94 -9.64 -13.94
CA ARG A 175 -19.67 -10.91 -14.00
C ARG A 175 -21.06 -10.84 -13.36
N LEU A 176 -21.17 -10.19 -12.19
CA LEU A 176 -22.45 -9.99 -11.52
C LEU A 176 -23.39 -9.10 -12.35
N ARG A 177 -22.88 -7.99 -12.90
CA ARG A 177 -23.66 -7.12 -13.79
C ARG A 177 -24.16 -7.85 -15.03
N GLU A 178 -23.31 -8.66 -15.66
CA GLU A 178 -23.73 -9.43 -16.83
C GLU A 178 -24.79 -10.48 -16.48
N ARG A 179 -24.66 -11.15 -15.32
CA ARG A 179 -25.70 -12.08 -14.84
C ARG A 179 -27.03 -11.38 -14.57
N ALA A 180 -27.00 -10.22 -13.92
CA ALA A 180 -28.20 -9.42 -13.67
C ALA A 180 -28.85 -8.96 -14.98
N ARG A 181 -28.04 -8.52 -15.95
CA ARG A 181 -28.52 -8.16 -17.29
C ARG A 181 -29.17 -9.34 -18.01
N ILE A 182 -28.52 -10.51 -18.02
CA ILE A 182 -29.10 -11.73 -18.62
C ILE A 182 -30.43 -12.08 -17.93
N ALA A 183 -30.49 -12.01 -16.60
CA ALA A 183 -31.74 -12.28 -15.88
C ALA A 183 -32.86 -11.31 -16.25
N GLN A 184 -32.55 -10.02 -16.41
CA GLN A 184 -33.49 -9.00 -16.87
C GLN A 184 -33.98 -9.27 -18.30
N ASP A 185 -33.05 -9.52 -19.24
CA ASP A 185 -33.37 -9.83 -20.64
C ASP A 185 -34.25 -11.10 -20.76
N MET A 186 -33.94 -12.13 -19.95
CA MET A 186 -34.74 -13.36 -19.84
C MET A 186 -36.12 -13.10 -19.24
N HIS A 187 -36.22 -12.25 -18.22
CA HIS A 187 -37.49 -11.90 -17.60
C HIS A 187 -38.42 -11.15 -18.57
N ASP A 188 -37.88 -10.16 -19.28
CA ASP A 188 -38.66 -9.34 -20.21
C ASP A 188 -39.17 -10.18 -21.39
N SER A 189 -38.33 -11.08 -21.93
CA SER A 189 -38.72 -11.99 -23.01
C SER A 189 -39.75 -13.04 -22.56
N LEU A 190 -39.50 -13.74 -21.44
CA LEU A 190 -40.44 -14.75 -20.90
C LEU A 190 -41.77 -14.11 -20.47
N GLY A 191 -41.72 -12.94 -19.83
CA GLY A 191 -42.91 -12.19 -19.42
C GLY A 191 -43.76 -11.76 -20.61
N HIS A 192 -43.12 -11.33 -21.70
CA HIS A 192 -43.80 -11.01 -22.95
C HIS A 192 -44.47 -12.24 -23.60
N GLU A 193 -43.76 -13.37 -23.70
CA GLU A 193 -44.30 -14.62 -24.27
C GLU A 193 -45.48 -15.16 -23.45
N LEU A 194 -45.36 -15.20 -22.12
CA LEU A 194 -46.43 -15.63 -21.22
C LEU A 194 -47.65 -14.71 -21.31
N SER A 195 -47.44 -13.39 -21.41
CA SER A 195 -48.52 -12.42 -21.59
C SER A 195 -49.26 -12.62 -22.90
N LEU A 196 -48.54 -12.90 -24.00
CA LEU A 196 -49.15 -13.24 -25.29
C LEU A 196 -49.94 -14.55 -25.23
N ILE A 197 -49.44 -15.57 -24.54
CA ILE A 197 -50.16 -16.83 -24.33
C ILE A 197 -51.46 -16.59 -23.55
N ALA A 198 -51.40 -15.84 -22.44
CA ALA A 198 -52.57 -15.50 -21.63
C ALA A 198 -53.61 -14.67 -22.42
N LEU A 199 -53.15 -13.78 -23.30
CA LEU A 199 -54.00 -13.00 -24.20
C LEU A 199 -54.70 -13.91 -25.24
N ARG A 200 -53.96 -14.80 -25.90
CA ARG A 200 -54.52 -15.76 -26.89
C ARG A 200 -55.49 -16.74 -26.25
N ALA A 201 -55.17 -17.24 -25.05
CA ALA A 201 -56.06 -18.11 -24.27
C ALA A 201 -57.35 -17.37 -23.86
N GLY A 202 -57.24 -16.10 -23.44
CA GLY A 202 -58.41 -15.25 -23.18
C GLY A 202 -59.28 -15.01 -24.42
N ALA A 203 -58.68 -14.79 -25.58
CA ALA A 203 -59.44 -14.66 -26.83
C ALA A 203 -60.21 -15.94 -27.20
N LEU A 204 -59.60 -17.12 -27.02
CA LEU A 204 -60.24 -18.42 -27.22
C LEU A 204 -61.41 -18.65 -26.26
N GLN A 205 -61.29 -18.21 -25.00
CA GLN A 205 -62.33 -18.35 -23.99
C GLN A 205 -63.61 -17.57 -24.33
N VAL A 206 -63.48 -16.43 -25.03
CA VAL A 206 -64.61 -15.54 -25.40
C VAL A 206 -65.11 -15.82 -26.83
N ALA A 207 -64.41 -16.65 -27.60
CA ALA A 207 -64.77 -16.95 -28.98
C ALA A 207 -66.14 -17.67 -29.09
N PRO A 208 -67.05 -17.19 -29.94
CA PRO A 208 -68.37 -17.81 -30.13
C PRO A 208 -68.24 -19.16 -30.85
N GLY A 209 -69.07 -20.13 -30.45
CA GLY A 209 -69.14 -21.46 -31.09
C GLY A 209 -68.21 -22.53 -30.49
N LEU A 210 -67.39 -22.22 -29.48
CA LEU A 210 -66.63 -23.24 -28.75
C LEU A 210 -67.51 -24.05 -27.79
N ALA A 211 -67.29 -25.38 -27.77
CA ALA A 211 -67.86 -26.26 -26.76
C ALA A 211 -67.45 -25.84 -25.33
N ALA A 212 -68.30 -26.14 -24.34
CA ALA A 212 -68.08 -25.73 -22.96
C ALA A 212 -66.76 -26.29 -22.38
N GLU A 213 -66.41 -27.54 -22.74
CA GLU A 213 -65.16 -28.19 -22.35
C GLU A 213 -63.91 -27.47 -22.87
N HIS A 214 -63.93 -27.01 -24.13
CA HIS A 214 -62.80 -26.27 -24.71
C HIS A 214 -62.66 -24.85 -24.14
N ARG A 215 -63.78 -24.21 -23.76
CA ARG A 215 -63.76 -22.93 -23.04
C ARG A 215 -63.16 -23.06 -21.65
N ALA A 216 -63.47 -24.14 -20.91
CA ALA A 216 -62.86 -24.42 -19.62
C ALA A 216 -61.35 -24.63 -19.77
N ALA A 217 -60.90 -25.42 -20.74
CA ALA A 217 -59.48 -25.63 -21.01
C ALA A 217 -58.74 -24.31 -21.36
N ALA A 218 -59.36 -23.40 -22.12
CA ALA A 218 -58.80 -22.08 -22.42
C ALA A 218 -58.69 -21.19 -21.16
N ALA A 219 -59.66 -21.29 -20.23
CA ALA A 219 -59.62 -20.60 -18.94
C ALA A 219 -58.46 -21.10 -18.07
N ASP A 220 -58.27 -22.43 -18.01
CA ASP A 220 -57.18 -23.05 -17.26
C ASP A 220 -55.81 -22.65 -17.83
N LEU A 221 -55.68 -22.60 -19.17
CA LEU A 221 -54.47 -22.12 -19.86
C LEU A 221 -54.14 -20.66 -19.51
N ARG A 222 -55.15 -19.78 -19.49
CA ARG A 222 -54.98 -18.38 -19.10
C ARG A 222 -54.54 -18.26 -17.64
N ALA A 223 -55.19 -19.01 -16.73
CA ALA A 223 -54.85 -19.01 -15.32
C ALA A 223 -53.43 -19.54 -15.06
N ALA A 224 -53.04 -20.62 -15.74
CA ALA A 224 -51.69 -21.19 -15.64
C ALA A 224 -50.60 -20.22 -16.15
N ALA A 225 -50.86 -19.53 -17.26
CA ALA A 225 -49.93 -18.50 -17.76
C ALA A 225 -49.79 -17.32 -16.76
N ALA A 226 -50.90 -16.88 -16.15
CA ALA A 226 -50.87 -15.83 -15.13
C ALA A 226 -50.08 -16.25 -13.87
N ASP A 227 -50.30 -17.46 -13.35
CA ASP A 227 -49.56 -18.00 -12.20
C ASP A 227 -48.06 -18.15 -12.50
N ALA A 228 -47.72 -18.61 -13.71
CA ALA A 228 -46.32 -18.71 -14.14
C ALA A 228 -45.61 -17.35 -14.17
N THR A 229 -46.32 -16.30 -14.63
CA THR A 229 -45.79 -14.92 -14.67
C THR A 229 -45.57 -14.38 -13.26
N ASP A 230 -46.51 -14.63 -12.35
CA ASP A 230 -46.43 -14.19 -10.95
C ASP A 230 -45.29 -14.88 -10.18
N ARG A 231 -45.09 -16.19 -10.40
CA ARG A 231 -43.94 -16.93 -9.86
C ARG A 231 -42.60 -16.38 -10.38
N LEU A 232 -42.52 -16.01 -11.67
CA LEU A 232 -41.32 -15.42 -12.26
C LEU A 232 -40.98 -14.07 -11.61
N HIS A 233 -41.97 -13.18 -11.42
CA HIS A 233 -41.78 -11.91 -10.71
C HIS A 233 -41.27 -12.12 -9.28
N ARG A 234 -41.80 -13.12 -8.57
CA ARG A 234 -41.40 -13.45 -7.20
C ARG A 234 -39.94 -13.90 -7.12
N ILE A 235 -39.49 -14.73 -8.05
CA ILE A 235 -38.10 -15.23 -8.10
C ILE A 235 -37.11 -14.08 -8.38
N ILE A 236 -37.45 -13.15 -9.29
CA ILE A 236 -36.61 -11.98 -9.60
C ILE A 236 -36.62 -10.97 -8.44
N GLY A 237 -37.75 -10.78 -7.75
CA GLY A 237 -37.86 -9.89 -6.59
C GLY A 237 -36.87 -10.26 -5.47
N VAL A 238 -36.73 -11.56 -5.17
CA VAL A 238 -35.79 -12.07 -4.16
C VAL A 238 -34.33 -11.87 -4.56
N LEU A 239 -34.00 -11.92 -5.86
CA LEU A 239 -32.64 -11.65 -6.36
C LEU A 239 -32.28 -10.15 -6.27
N ARG A 240 -33.26 -9.26 -6.31
CA ARG A 240 -33.06 -7.80 -6.29
C ARG A 240 -32.89 -7.23 -4.87
N GLU A 241 -33.56 -7.82 -3.87
CA GLU A 241 -33.38 -7.46 -2.44
C GLU A 241 -32.02 -7.90 -1.87
N ALA A 242 -31.33 -8.87 -2.51
CA ALA A 242 -30.02 -9.34 -2.06
C ALA A 242 -28.85 -8.44 -2.52
N ASP A 243 -29.03 -7.63 -3.57
CA ASP A 243 -27.96 -6.78 -4.14
C ASP A 243 -28.10 -5.28 -3.79
N GLU A 244 -29.27 -4.81 -3.32
CA GLU A 244 -29.43 -3.49 -2.71
C GLU A 244 -30.48 -3.53 -1.58
N PRO A 245 -30.19 -3.02 -0.37
CA PRO A 245 -31.26 -2.57 0.49
C PRO A 245 -31.91 -1.38 -0.25
N ALA A 246 -33.12 -1.58 -0.78
CA ALA A 246 -33.93 -0.49 -1.29
C ALA A 246 -33.90 0.64 -0.23
N PRO A 247 -33.62 1.90 -0.60
CA PRO A 247 -33.48 2.95 0.38
C PRO A 247 -34.78 3.07 1.18
N LEU A 248 -34.76 2.57 2.42
CA LEU A 248 -35.86 2.67 3.38
C LEU A 248 -35.97 4.08 3.97
N THR A 249 -35.18 5.03 3.46
CA THR A 249 -35.32 6.45 3.80
C THR A 249 -36.24 7.06 2.76
N PRO A 250 -37.40 7.61 3.15
CA PRO A 250 -38.16 8.45 2.23
C PRO A 250 -37.21 9.54 1.74
N ALA A 251 -37.20 9.82 0.42
CA ALA A 251 -36.68 11.11 -0.03
C ALA A 251 -37.34 12.17 0.87
N GLY A 252 -36.55 13.07 1.48
CA GLY A 252 -37.00 14.04 2.49
C GLY A 252 -37.97 15.11 1.94
N GLU A 253 -38.97 14.64 1.22
CA GLU A 253 -39.92 15.34 0.41
C GLU A 253 -41.25 15.28 1.16
N SER A 254 -41.82 16.45 1.40
CA SER A 254 -43.06 16.54 2.17
C SER A 254 -44.23 15.99 1.34
N VAL A 255 -45.31 15.59 2.01
CA VAL A 255 -46.56 15.20 1.34
C VAL A 255 -47.07 16.32 0.43
N ALA A 256 -46.79 17.58 0.77
CA ALA A 256 -47.15 18.74 -0.04
C ALA A 256 -46.37 18.77 -1.38
N ASP A 257 -45.08 18.42 -1.37
CA ASP A 257 -44.24 18.40 -2.58
C ASP A 257 -44.68 17.28 -3.54
N LEU A 258 -45.12 16.14 -2.98
CA LEU A 258 -45.69 15.03 -3.75
C LEU A 258 -47.01 15.42 -4.43
N VAL A 259 -47.89 16.11 -3.71
CA VAL A 259 -49.17 16.60 -4.24
C VAL A 259 -48.94 17.67 -5.31
N ALA A 260 -47.96 18.56 -5.12
CA ALA A 260 -47.62 19.59 -6.09
C ALA A 260 -47.14 19.00 -7.43
N ARG A 261 -46.25 17.99 -7.40
CA ARG A 261 -45.81 17.32 -8.63
C ARG A 261 -46.94 16.54 -9.33
N ALA A 262 -47.83 15.93 -8.57
CA ALA A 262 -49.00 15.25 -9.15
C ALA A 262 -49.93 16.24 -9.85
N ALA A 263 -50.12 17.44 -9.28
CA ALA A 263 -50.88 18.51 -9.91
C ALA A 263 -50.19 19.08 -11.16
N GLU A 264 -48.86 19.25 -11.13
CA GLU A 264 -48.06 19.69 -12.29
C GLU A 264 -48.08 18.69 -13.45
N SER A 265 -48.24 17.40 -13.15
CA SER A 265 -48.43 16.34 -14.15
C SER A 265 -49.88 16.21 -14.63
N GLY A 266 -50.75 17.14 -14.25
CA GLY A 266 -52.11 17.28 -14.77
C GLY A 266 -53.16 16.41 -14.07
N LEU A 267 -52.82 15.75 -12.96
CA LEU A 267 -53.78 15.00 -12.15
C LEU A 267 -54.55 15.96 -11.22
N PRO A 268 -55.89 15.94 -11.22
CA PRO A 268 -56.68 16.76 -10.29
C PRO A 268 -56.62 16.16 -8.88
N VAL A 269 -55.61 16.56 -8.10
CA VAL A 269 -55.40 16.10 -6.72
C VAL A 269 -55.77 17.21 -5.74
N ARG A 270 -56.62 16.90 -4.76
CA ARG A 270 -56.96 17.78 -3.64
C ARG A 270 -56.43 17.13 -2.36
N TRP A 271 -55.57 17.84 -1.64
CA TRP A 271 -55.09 17.43 -0.32
C TRP A 271 -55.87 18.16 0.78
N GLU A 272 -56.47 17.40 1.69
CA GLU A 272 -57.10 17.93 2.90
C GLU A 272 -56.29 17.43 4.13
N PRO A 273 -55.49 18.30 4.77
CA PRO A 273 -54.82 17.94 6.02
C PRO A 273 -55.86 17.73 7.13
N SER A 274 -55.94 16.51 7.66
CA SER A 274 -56.71 16.23 8.87
C SER A 274 -55.88 16.60 10.09
N ASP A 275 -56.21 17.73 10.73
CA ASP A 275 -55.48 18.28 11.88
C ASP A 275 -55.76 17.54 13.22
N THR A 276 -56.19 16.28 13.17
CA THR A 276 -56.55 15.51 14.36
C THR A 276 -56.12 14.05 14.27
N ALA A 277 -54.81 13.83 14.35
CA ALA A 277 -54.22 12.71 15.09
C ALA A 277 -52.76 13.05 15.40
N PRO A 278 -52.28 12.91 16.64
CA PRO A 278 -50.85 13.05 16.91
C PRO A 278 -50.11 12.03 16.03
N ALA A 279 -49.12 12.51 15.27
CA ALA A 279 -48.25 11.64 14.49
C ALA A 279 -47.67 10.58 15.43
N PRO A 280 -47.79 9.28 15.13
CA PRO A 280 -47.10 8.28 15.93
C PRO A 280 -45.60 8.56 15.85
N ASP A 281 -45.00 8.73 17.02
CA ASP A 281 -43.57 8.97 17.18
C ASP A 281 -42.78 7.89 16.42
N PRO A 282 -41.95 8.24 15.42
CA PRO A 282 -41.15 7.27 14.69
C PRO A 282 -40.05 6.64 15.55
N ALA A 283 -39.85 7.09 16.80
CA ALA A 283 -38.93 6.48 17.75
C ALA A 283 -39.54 5.34 18.62
N GLY A 284 -40.82 4.96 18.38
CA GLY A 284 -41.55 3.99 19.22
C GLY A 284 -41.67 2.56 18.70
N VAL A 285 -41.24 2.24 17.47
CA VAL A 285 -41.38 0.88 16.89
C VAL A 285 -40.10 0.06 17.08
N ASP A 286 -39.47 0.19 18.25
CA ASP A 286 -38.42 -0.71 18.69
C ASP A 286 -38.97 -1.59 19.83
N GLY A 287 -39.19 -2.86 19.51
CA GLY A 287 -39.36 -3.91 20.51
C GLY A 287 -40.79 -4.12 21.04
N ARG A 288 -41.59 -4.86 20.28
CA ARG A 288 -42.41 -5.99 20.77
C ARG A 288 -43.33 -6.46 19.66
N LEU A 289 -43.08 -7.65 19.10
CA LEU A 289 -44.12 -8.64 18.88
C LEU A 289 -43.46 -10.02 18.90
N LEU A 290 -43.69 -10.70 20.02
CA LEU A 290 -43.47 -12.12 20.27
C LEU A 290 -44.27 -12.93 19.26
N HIS A 291 -43.63 -13.88 18.58
CA HIS A 291 -44.33 -14.96 17.90
C HIS A 291 -44.54 -16.12 18.89
N ARG A 292 -45.80 -16.41 19.19
CA ARG A 292 -46.29 -17.78 19.42
C ARG A 292 -46.94 -18.24 18.12
#